data_AF-A0A502LBW4-F1
#
_entry.id   AF-A0A502LBW4-F1
#
_cell.length_a   1.000
_cell.length_b   1.000
_cell.length_c   1.000
_cell.angle_alpha   90.00
_cell.angle_beta   90.00
_cell.angle_gamma   90.00
#
_symmetry.space_group_name_H-M   'P 1'
#
loop_
_entity.id
_entity.type
_entity.pdbx_description
1 polymer ?
#
loop_
_entity_poly.entity_id
_entity_poly.type
_entity_poly.pdbx_seq_one_letter_code
_entity_poly.pdbx_strand_id
1 'polypeptide(L)'
;MLSDYDERLSRLERIEQANNPDEIWTPRQVAEYAKISYGYFMQTLSLDPNFPASVGTLKKRAPKKYRAAEVIEFFKNRNKA
;
A
#
# COMPACT_ATOMS: atom_id res chain seq x y z
N MET A 1 -28.47 -5.69 -4.37
CA MET A 1 -27.63 -5.24 -5.51
C MET A 1 -27.26 -3.77 -5.33
N LEU A 2 -26.46 -3.47 -4.30
CA LEU A 2 -25.89 -2.13 -4.00
C LEU A 2 -24.40 -2.26 -3.65
N SER A 3 -23.98 -3.40 -3.10
CA SER A 3 -22.60 -3.71 -2.73
C SER A 3 -21.61 -3.62 -3.89
N ASP A 4 -21.95 -4.11 -5.09
CA ASP A 4 -21.03 -4.06 -6.24
C ASP A 4 -20.77 -2.63 -6.73
N TYR A 5 -21.74 -1.72 -6.59
CA TYR A 5 -21.56 -0.33 -7.00
C TYR A 5 -20.71 0.45 -6.00
N ASP A 6 -20.94 0.28 -4.70
CA ASP A 6 -20.10 0.88 -3.65
C ASP A 6 -18.66 0.35 -3.69
N GLU A 7 -18.50 -0.96 -3.94
CA GLU A 7 -17.17 -1.57 -4.03
C GLU A 7 -16.43 -1.09 -5.30
N ARG A 8 -17.14 -0.86 -6.40
CA ARG A 8 -16.59 -0.34 -7.65
C ARG A 8 -16.24 1.15 -7.56
N LEU A 9 -17.06 1.96 -6.88
CA LEU A 9 -16.76 3.36 -6.56
C LEU A 9 -15.57 3.47 -5.61
N SER A 10 -15.54 2.67 -4.54
CA SER A 10 -14.40 2.60 -3.62
C SER A 10 -13.10 2.19 -4.34
N ARG A 11 -13.18 1.30 -5.33
CA ARG A 11 -12.03 0.95 -6.18
C ARG A 11 -11.60 2.11 -7.07
N LEU A 12 -12.54 2.84 -7.68
CA LEU A 12 -12.25 3.98 -8.55
C LEU A 12 -11.64 5.16 -7.75
N GLU A 13 -12.20 5.50 -6.59
CA GLU A 13 -11.65 6.52 -5.69
C GLU A 13 -10.25 6.15 -5.20
N ARG A 14 -10.01 4.87 -4.87
CA ARG A 14 -8.67 4.37 -4.51
C ARG A 14 -7.68 4.40 -5.69
N ILE A 15 -8.15 4.20 -6.92
CA ILE A 15 -7.32 4.31 -8.14
C ILE A 15 -6.97 5.77 -8.42
N GLU A 16 -7.89 6.71 -8.22
CA GLU A 16 -7.62 8.14 -8.33
C GLU A 16 -6.69 8.65 -7.23
N GLN A 17 -6.88 8.18 -5.98
CA GLN A 17 -5.97 8.47 -4.85
C GLN A 17 -4.55 7.93 -5.09
N ALA A 18 -4.44 6.71 -5.62
CA ALA A 18 -3.17 6.12 -6.04
C ALA A 18 -2.40 6.92 -7.12
N ASN A 19 -3.06 7.82 -7.85
CA ASN A 19 -2.41 8.71 -8.81
C ASN A 19 -1.85 9.99 -8.16
N ASN A 20 -2.05 10.19 -6.86
CA ASN A 20 -1.49 11.32 -6.12
C ASN A 20 -0.12 10.90 -5.54
N PRO A 21 1.00 11.35 -6.12
CA PRO A 21 2.33 10.81 -5.80
C PRO A 21 2.80 11.09 -4.37
N ASP A 22 2.18 12.07 -3.70
CA ASP A 22 2.45 12.43 -2.31
C ASP A 22 1.52 11.76 -1.30
N GLU A 23 0.63 10.87 -1.73
CA GLU A 23 -0.24 10.14 -0.81
C GLU A 23 0.57 9.21 0.10
N ILE A 24 0.29 9.27 1.39
CA ILE A 24 0.94 8.45 2.42
C ILE A 24 -0.01 7.36 2.88
N TRP A 25 0.35 6.11 2.60
CA TRP A 25 -0.38 4.93 3.00
C TRP A 25 0.12 4.34 4.31
N THR A 26 -0.83 3.82 5.08
CA THR A 26 -0.57 2.96 6.24
C THR A 26 -0.26 1.52 5.78
N PRO A 27 0.36 0.69 6.65
CA PRO A 27 0.58 -0.73 6.37
C PRO A 27 -0.70 -1.49 5.98
N ARG A 28 -1.84 -1.08 6.54
CA ARG A 28 -3.15 -1.65 6.22
C ARG A 28 -3.60 -1.31 4.81
N GLN A 29 -3.48 -0.05 4.39
CA GLN A 29 -3.80 0.36 3.02
C GLN A 29 -2.91 -0.33 1.99
N VAL A 30 -1.62 -0.50 2.29
CA VAL A 30 -0.70 -1.27 1.44
C VAL A 30 -1.16 -2.72 1.29
N ALA A 31 -1.51 -3.37 2.40
CA ALA A 31 -1.99 -4.75 2.39
C ALA A 31 -3.31 -4.90 1.60
N GLU A 32 -4.24 -3.96 1.79
CA GLU A 32 -5.50 -3.91 1.03
C GLU A 32 -5.25 -3.72 -0.47
N TYR A 33 -4.36 -2.80 -0.87
CA TYR A 33 -4.00 -2.57 -2.27
C TYR A 33 -3.39 -3.83 -2.91
N ALA A 34 -2.45 -4.48 -2.22
CA ALA A 34 -1.79 -5.69 -2.71
C ALA A 34 -2.67 -6.95 -2.59
N LYS A 35 -3.88 -6.86 -2.03
CA LYS A 35 -4.79 -7.99 -1.76
C LYS A 35 -4.15 -9.11 -0.96
N ILE A 36 -3.36 -8.74 0.06
CA ILE A 36 -2.66 -9.66 0.97
C ILE A 36 -3.12 -9.45 2.41
N SER A 37 -2.83 -10.40 3.28
CA SER A 37 -3.11 -10.23 4.70
C SER A 37 -2.18 -9.18 5.33
N TYR A 38 -2.72 -8.41 6.27
CA TYR A 38 -1.94 -7.44 7.05
C TYR A 38 -0.78 -8.10 7.80
N GLY A 39 -1.00 -9.29 8.36
CA GLY A 39 0.04 -10.06 9.06
C GLY A 39 1.19 -10.43 8.13
N TYR A 40 0.89 -10.92 6.93
CA TYR A 40 1.89 -11.22 5.91
C TYR A 40 2.68 -9.97 5.50
N PHE A 41 2.00 -8.85 5.30
CA PHE A 41 2.67 -7.59 5.00
C PHE A 41 3.68 -7.22 6.10
N MET A 42 3.27 -7.25 7.37
CA MET A 42 4.12 -6.83 8.48
C MET A 42 5.30 -7.79 8.71
N GLN A 43 5.08 -9.09 8.61
CA GLN A 43 6.08 -10.11 8.91
C GLN A 43 7.03 -10.40 7.74
N THR A 44 6.61 -10.14 6.51
CA THR A 44 7.38 -10.51 5.31
C THR A 44 7.78 -9.27 4.52
N LEU A 45 6.81 -8.60 3.89
CA LEU A 45 7.09 -7.50 2.96
C LEU A 45 7.73 -6.28 3.62
N SER A 46 7.28 -5.91 4.82
CA SER A 46 7.79 -4.73 5.51
C SER A 46 9.22 -4.88 6.05
N LEU A 47 9.79 -6.09 5.93
CA LEU A 47 11.16 -6.45 6.29
C LEU A 47 12.03 -6.71 5.04
N ASP A 48 11.44 -6.75 3.84
CA ASP A 48 12.15 -6.99 2.59
C ASP A 48 13.00 -5.76 2.25
N PRO A 49 14.33 -5.92 2.02
CA PRO A 49 15.20 -4.80 1.63
C PRO A 49 14.79 -4.11 0.33
N ASN A 50 14.06 -4.80 -0.55
CA ASN A 50 13.60 -4.25 -1.82
C ASN A 50 12.25 -3.54 -1.71
N PHE A 51 11.57 -3.65 -0.57
CA PHE A 51 10.30 -2.97 -0.35
C PHE A 51 10.53 -1.49 0.01
N PRO A 52 9.64 -0.56 -0.41
CA PRO A 52 9.76 0.86 -0.10
C PRO A 52 9.98 1.15 1.39
N ALA A 53 10.91 2.07 1.66
CA ALA A 53 11.21 2.48 3.02
C ALA A 53 10.01 3.23 3.64
N SER A 54 9.84 3.08 4.95
CA SER A 54 8.82 3.84 5.65
C SER A 54 9.19 5.33 5.70
N VAL A 55 8.29 6.21 5.28
CA VAL A 55 8.42 7.66 5.46
C VAL A 55 8.12 8.07 6.90
N GLY A 56 8.95 8.94 7.47
CA GLY A 56 8.79 9.48 8.82
C GLY A 56 9.92 9.11 9.78
N THR A 57 9.81 9.56 11.02
CA THR A 57 10.88 9.45 12.03
C THR A 57 11.23 8.01 12.39
N LEU A 58 12.54 7.73 12.44
CA LEU A 58 13.23 6.50 12.87
C LEU A 58 12.97 6.06 14.33
N LYS A 59 11.87 6.50 14.97
CA LYS A 59 11.52 6.02 16.31
C LYS A 59 11.04 4.57 16.20
N LYS A 60 11.63 3.68 17.01
CA LYS A 60 11.35 2.23 17.05
C LYS A 60 9.86 1.84 17.18
N ARG A 61 9.01 2.75 17.65
CA ARG A 61 7.56 2.53 17.83
C ARG A 61 6.68 3.45 16.98
N ALA A 62 7.27 4.22 16.08
CA ALA A 62 6.48 5.06 15.18
C ALA A 62 5.65 4.16 14.24
N PRO A 63 4.39 4.51 13.96
CA PRO A 63 3.61 3.82 12.95
C PRO A 63 4.33 3.94 11.60
N LYS A 64 4.58 2.81 10.94
CA LYS A 64 5.14 2.78 9.59
C LYS A 64 4.17 3.48 8.64
N LYS A 65 4.70 4.16 7.63
CA LYS A 65 3.96 4.90 6.61
C LYS A 65 4.72 4.79 5.30
N TYR A 66 4.05 4.68 4.16
CA TYR A 66 4.71 4.46 2.87
C TYR A 66 4.17 5.44 1.85
N ARG A 67 5.00 5.90 0.92
CA ARG A 67 4.50 6.65 -0.24
C ARG A 67 3.75 5.70 -1.15
N ALA A 68 2.52 6.06 -1.53
CA ALA A 68 1.68 5.25 -2.40
C ALA A 68 2.39 4.95 -3.72
N ALA A 69 3.02 5.97 -4.34
CA ALA A 69 3.72 5.84 -5.61
C ALA A 69 4.80 4.74 -5.60
N GLU A 70 5.65 4.70 -4.57
CA GLU A 70 6.74 3.72 -4.45
C GLU A 70 6.19 2.30 -4.26
N VAL A 71 5.12 2.16 -3.48
CA VAL A 71 4.44 0.87 -3.27
C VAL A 71 3.82 0.36 -4.57
N ILE A 72 3.13 1.23 -5.31
CA ILE A 72 2.51 0.89 -6.59
C ILE A 72 3.59 0.47 -7.60
N GLU A 73 4.69 1.20 -7.68
CA GLU A 73 5.80 0.90 -8.57
C GLU A 73 6.44 -0.46 -8.24
N PHE A 74 6.69 -0.74 -6.96
CA PHE A 74 7.20 -2.03 -6.49
C PHE A 74 6.33 -3.20 -7.00
N PHE A 75 5.00 -3.12 -6.82
CA PHE A 75 4.10 -4.18 -7.25
C PHE A 75 3.94 -4.26 -8.78
N LYS A 76 4.03 -3.13 -9.51
CA LYS A 76 4.06 -3.13 -10.97
C LYS A 76 5.30 -3.84 -11.52
N ASN A 77 6.46 -3.62 -10.91
CA ASN A 77 7.71 -4.26 -11.32
C ASN A 77 7.76 -5.74 -10.93
N ARG A 78 7.21 -6.11 -9.76
CA ARG A 78 7.11 -7.51 -9.31
C ARG A 78 6.26 -8.40 -10.22
N ASN A 79 5.21 -7.85 -10.84
CA ASN A 79 4.34 -8.60 -11.75
C ASN A 79 4.88 -8.70 -13.19
N LYS A 80 6.02 -8.08 -13.51
CA LYS A 80 6.69 -8.19 -14.81
C LYS A 80 7.79 -9.27 -14.84
N ALA A 81 8.14 -9.81 -13.68
CA ALA A 81 9.14 -10.86 -13.52
C ALA A 81 8.51 -12.25 -13.69
#